data_AF-A0A0J6T9E9-F1
#
_entry.id   AF-A0A0J6T9E9-F1
#
_cell.length_a   1.000
_cell.length_b   1.000
_cell.length_c   1.000
_cell.angle_alpha   90.00
_cell.angle_beta   90.00
_cell.angle_gamma   90.00
#
_symmetry.space_group_name_H-M   'P 1'
#
loop_
_entity.id
_entity.type
_entity.pdbx_description
1 polymer ?
#
loop_
_entity_poly.entity_id
_entity_poly.type
_entity_poly.pdbx_seq_one_letter_code
_entity_poly.pdbx_strand_id
1 'polypeptide(L)'
;MRSDRQVSTIRLVVEAVRLASSLAVKEITLFSDEADRIARVVSGWALWGGAIVLLACVSGFLLLMALVKGLAALIGSEAIAAVIGASPFAVAAAMLTAWGWRKMDVRR
;
A
#
# COMPACT_ATOMS: atom_id res chain seq x y z
N MET A 1 45.36 43.55 20.90
CA MET A 1 44.26 43.03 21.77
C MET A 1 42.90 42.85 21.08
N ARG A 2 42.51 43.60 20.03
CA ARG A 2 41.22 43.37 19.31
C ARG A 2 41.24 42.16 18.35
N SER A 3 42.40 41.83 17.77
CA SER A 3 42.57 40.75 16.77
C SER A 3 42.37 39.35 17.37
N ASP A 4 42.98 39.04 18.52
CA ASP A 4 42.87 37.70 19.16
C ASP A 4 41.45 37.32 19.55
N ARG A 5 40.65 38.31 19.97
CA ARG A 5 39.25 38.08 20.37
C ARG A 5 38.39 37.69 19.16
N GLN A 6 38.66 38.28 18.00
CA GLN A 6 37.95 37.99 16.75
C GLN A 6 38.31 36.60 16.21
N VAL A 7 39.59 36.21 16.30
CA VAL A 7 40.06 34.87 15.95
C VAL A 7 39.45 33.80 16.89
N SER A 8 39.29 34.11 18.17
CA SER A 8 38.65 33.23 19.16
C SER A 8 37.16 33.03 18.89
N THR A 9 36.40 34.09 18.59
CA THR A 9 34.97 33.97 18.27
C THR A 9 34.75 33.16 16.98
N ILE A 10 35.58 33.39 15.96
CA ILE A 10 35.49 32.63 14.69
C ILE A 10 35.77 31.15 14.94
N ARG A 11 36.78 30.80 15.74
CA ARG A 11 37.06 29.40 16.09
C ARG A 11 35.93 28.74 16.86
N LEU A 12 35.33 29.43 17.84
CA LEU A 12 34.20 28.91 18.61
C LEU A 12 32.96 28.67 17.74
N VAL A 13 32.67 29.57 16.79
CA VAL A 13 31.57 29.40 15.84
C VAL A 13 31.82 28.20 14.92
N VAL A 14 33.04 28.06 14.39
CA VAL A 14 33.41 26.93 13.53
C VAL A 14 33.31 25.61 14.30
N GLU A 15 33.73 25.57 15.56
CA GLU A 15 33.67 24.39 16.41
C GLU A 15 32.23 24.02 16.78
N ALA A 16 31.40 25.02 17.10
CA ALA A 16 29.96 24.83 17.33
C ALA A 16 29.24 24.32 16.07
N VAL A 17 29.56 24.86 14.89
CA VAL A 17 29.02 24.38 13.61
C VAL A 17 29.47 22.94 13.34
N ARG A 18 30.74 22.61 13.60
CA ARG A 18 31.26 21.25 13.41
C ARG A 18 30.59 20.24 14.35
N LEU A 19 30.37 20.61 15.60
CA LEU A 19 29.60 19.81 16.56
C LEU A 19 28.15 19.63 16.11
N ALA A 20 27.48 20.72 15.73
CA ALA A 20 26.11 20.68 15.22
C ALA A 20 25.97 19.80 13.96
N SER A 21 26.89 19.92 13.00
CA SER A 21 26.93 19.07 11.80
C SER A 21 27.17 17.61 12.16
N SER A 22 28.08 17.32 13.09
CA SER A 22 28.33 15.93 13.52
C SER A 22 27.11 15.29 14.20
N LEU A 23 26.33 16.06 14.95
CA LEU A 23 25.09 15.59 15.56
C LEU A 23 24.00 15.37 14.50
N ALA A 24 23.83 16.33 13.58
CA ALA A 24 22.85 16.24 12.51
C ALA A 24 23.10 15.02 11.58
N VAL A 25 24.37 14.75 11.24
CA VAL A 25 24.74 13.56 10.46
C VAL A 25 24.37 12.28 11.22
N LYS A 26 24.58 12.24 12.54
CA LYS A 26 24.27 11.07 13.36
C LYS A 26 22.76 10.79 13.41
N GLU A 27 21.96 11.83 13.53
CA GLU A 27 20.50 11.75 13.51
C GLU A 27 19.99 11.27 12.14
N ILE A 28 20.51 11.82 11.04
CA ILE A 28 20.19 11.38 9.67
C ILE A 28 20.56 9.90 9.45
N THR A 29 21.72 9.45 9.94
CA THR A 29 22.12 8.04 9.81
C THR A 29 21.21 7.10 10.59
N LEU A 30 20.75 7.52 11.77
CA LEU A 30 19.82 6.72 12.58
C LEU A 30 18.44 6.64 11.91
N PHE A 31 17.92 7.78 11.44
CA PHE A 31 16.67 7.83 10.68
C PHE A 31 16.72 6.98 9.40
N SER A 32 17.85 6.99 8.70
CA SER A 32 18.02 6.21 7.47
C SER A 32 18.00 4.70 7.75
N ASP A 33 18.64 4.25 8.84
CA ASP A 33 18.63 2.84 9.25
C ASP A 33 17.22 2.38 9.66
N GLU A 34 16.51 3.20 10.44
CA GLU A 34 15.14 2.89 10.86
C GLU A 34 14.17 2.91 9.67
N ALA A 35 14.32 3.86 8.74
CA ALA A 35 13.54 3.90 7.51
C ALA A 35 13.78 2.66 6.63
N ASP A 36 15.02 2.19 6.49
CA ASP A 36 15.34 1.00 5.71
C ASP A 36 14.78 -0.28 6.37
N ARG A 37 14.82 -0.35 7.71
CA ARG A 37 14.18 -1.42 8.48
C ARG A 37 12.66 -1.43 8.27
N ILE A 38 12.00 -0.27 8.35
CA ILE A 38 10.56 -0.15 8.11
C ILE A 38 10.25 -0.54 6.66
N ALA A 39 11.00 -0.02 5.69
CA ALA A 39 10.82 -0.33 4.28
C ALA A 39 10.94 -1.84 4.02
N ARG A 40 11.89 -2.53 4.65
CA ARG A 40 12.07 -3.99 4.52
C ARG A 40 10.90 -4.77 5.13
N VAL A 41 10.40 -4.35 6.29
CA VAL A 41 9.23 -4.97 6.92
C VAL A 41 7.99 -4.74 6.06
N VAL A 42 7.70 -3.48 5.70
CA VAL A 42 6.53 -3.10 4.90
C VAL A 42 6.56 -3.77 3.53
N SER A 43 7.72 -3.81 2.85
CA SER A 43 7.85 -4.50 1.57
C SER A 43 7.61 -6.00 1.70
N GLY A 44 8.11 -6.65 2.76
CA GLY A 44 7.80 -8.05 3.04
C GLY A 44 6.30 -8.29 3.19
N TRP A 45 5.63 -7.51 4.06
CA TRP A 45 4.18 -7.62 4.25
C TRP A 45 3.37 -7.25 3.01
N ALA A 46 3.80 -6.26 2.24
CA ALA A 46 3.18 -5.88 0.97
C ALA A 46 3.31 -6.98 -0.08
N LEU A 47 4.44 -7.69 -0.13
CA LEU A 47 4.65 -8.81 -1.05
C LEU A 47 3.70 -9.96 -0.72
N TRP A 48 3.64 -10.34 0.56
CA TRP A 48 2.73 -11.40 1.02
C TRP A 48 1.27 -11.01 0.88
N GLY A 49 0.91 -9.79 1.30
CA GLY A 49 -0.44 -9.26 1.14
C GLY A 49 -0.87 -9.20 -0.32
N GLY A 50 0.00 -8.71 -1.20
CA GLY A 50 -0.23 -8.68 -2.64
C GLY A 50 -0.39 -10.07 -3.24
N ALA A 51 0.49 -11.02 -2.86
CA ALA A 51 0.41 -12.40 -3.33
C ALA A 51 -0.90 -13.08 -2.87
N ILE A 52 -1.31 -12.89 -1.62
CA ILE A 52 -2.57 -13.43 -1.10
C ILE A 52 -3.77 -12.88 -1.87
N VAL A 53 -3.83 -11.56 -2.07
CA VAL A 53 -4.92 -10.91 -2.82
C VAL A 53 -4.95 -11.42 -4.26
N LEU A 54 -3.78 -11.53 -4.90
CA LEU A 54 -3.68 -12.03 -6.28
C LEU A 54 -4.12 -13.49 -6.38
N LEU A 55 -3.65 -14.35 -5.47
CA LEU A 55 -4.06 -15.76 -5.42
C LEU A 55 -5.56 -15.91 -5.13
N ALA A 56 -6.12 -15.11 -4.22
CA ALA A 56 -7.55 -15.11 -3.94
C ALA A 56 -8.37 -14.71 -5.18
N CYS A 57 -7.95 -13.67 -5.89
CA CYS A 57 -8.60 -13.24 -7.14
C CYS A 57 -8.52 -14.32 -8.23
N VAL A 58 -7.33 -14.87 -8.47
CA VAL A 58 -7.12 -15.88 -9.52
C VAL A 58 -7.87 -17.17 -9.18
N SER A 59 -7.73 -17.69 -7.96
CA SER A 59 -8.42 -18.90 -7.52
C SER A 59 -9.93 -18.73 -7.53
N GLY A 60 -10.45 -17.60 -7.05
CA GLY A 60 -11.88 -17.29 -7.10
C GLY A 60 -12.42 -17.26 -8.53
N PHE A 61 -11.71 -16.62 -9.46
CA PHE A 61 -12.09 -16.59 -10.87
C PHE A 61 -12.09 -17.99 -11.51
N LEU A 62 -11.04 -18.78 -11.25
CA LEU A 62 -10.96 -20.16 -11.75
C LEU A 62 -12.08 -21.04 -11.19
N LEU A 63 -12.41 -20.88 -9.91
CA LEU A 63 -13.51 -21.60 -9.27
C LEU A 63 -14.87 -21.22 -9.88
N LEU A 64 -15.09 -19.94 -10.17
CA LEU A 64 -16.29 -19.50 -10.91
C LEU A 64 -16.35 -20.12 -12.30
N MET A 65 -15.25 -20.13 -13.04
CA MET A 65 -15.19 -20.76 -14.36
C MET A 65 -15.46 -22.26 -14.30
N ALA A 66 -14.91 -22.95 -13.30
CA ALA A 66 -15.17 -24.37 -13.07
C ALA A 66 -16.65 -24.62 -12.75
N LEU A 67 -17.26 -23.78 -11.91
CA LEU A 67 -18.68 -23.86 -11.57
C LEU A 67 -19.57 -23.62 -12.80
N VAL A 68 -19.28 -22.58 -13.59
CA VAL A 68 -20.02 -22.27 -14.82
C VAL A 68 -19.91 -23.41 -15.81
N LYS A 69 -18.72 -23.97 -16.03
CA LYS A 69 -18.53 -25.14 -16.90
C LYS A 69 -19.25 -26.37 -16.38
N GLY A 70 -19.24 -26.61 -15.06
CA GLY A 70 -20.00 -27.69 -14.43
C GLY A 70 -21.51 -27.53 -14.62
N LEU A 71 -22.05 -26.33 -14.41
CA LEU A 71 -23.45 -26.02 -14.69
C LEU A 71 -23.77 -26.16 -16.17
N ALA A 72 -22.89 -25.69 -17.05
CA ALA A 72 -23.08 -25.78 -18.49
C ALA A 72 -23.16 -27.23 -18.96
N ALA A 73 -22.33 -28.10 -18.40
CA ALA A 73 -22.39 -29.54 -18.68
C ALA A 73 -23.72 -30.16 -18.24
N LEU A 74 -24.31 -29.70 -17.13
CA LEU A 74 -25.61 -30.17 -16.65
C LEU A 74 -26.79 -29.59 -17.45
N ILE A 75 -26.72 -28.31 -17.82
CA ILE A 75 -27.80 -27.54 -18.45
C ILE A 75 -27.78 -27.71 -19.97
N GLY A 76 -26.65 -28.13 -20.55
CA GLY A 76 -26.44 -28.21 -21.99
C GLY A 76 -26.27 -26.85 -22.69
N SER A 77 -26.17 -25.76 -21.93
CA SER A 77 -26.03 -24.40 -22.44
C SER A 77 -25.04 -23.59 -21.62
N GLU A 78 -23.91 -23.23 -22.22
CA GLU A 78 -22.87 -22.39 -21.60
C GLU A 78 -23.37 -20.98 -21.31
N ALA A 79 -24.22 -20.42 -22.18
CA ALA A 79 -24.74 -19.06 -22.03
C ALA A 79 -25.62 -18.94 -20.78
N ILE A 80 -26.53 -19.89 -20.56
CA ILE A 80 -27.43 -19.87 -19.40
C ILE A 80 -26.63 -20.10 -18.11
N ALA A 81 -25.68 -21.02 -18.12
CA ALA A 81 -24.80 -21.28 -16.98
C ALA A 81 -23.94 -20.05 -16.61
N ALA A 82 -23.42 -19.33 -17.61
CA ALA A 82 -22.64 -18.12 -17.40
C ALA A 82 -23.48 -16.99 -16.78
N VAL A 83 -24.71 -16.79 -17.26
CA VAL A 83 -25.64 -15.78 -16.71
C VAL A 83 -25.95 -16.09 -15.24
N ILE A 84 -26.25 -17.35 -14.91
CA ILE A 84 -26.52 -17.77 -13.54
C ILE A 84 -25.28 -17.56 -12.65
N GLY A 85 -24.11 -18.02 -13.12
CA GLY A 85 -22.85 -17.89 -12.37
C GLY A 85 -22.41 -16.44 -12.13
N ALA A 86 -22.63 -15.55 -13.11
CA ALA A 86 -22.29 -14.14 -13.00
C ALA A 86 -23.34 -13.30 -12.24
N SER A 87 -24.60 -13.74 -12.22
CA SER A 87 -25.71 -12.98 -11.62
C SER A 87 -25.50 -12.55 -10.16
N PRO A 88 -25.02 -13.39 -9.22
CA PRO A 88 -24.82 -12.95 -7.84
C PRO A 88 -23.76 -11.85 -7.72
N PHE A 89 -22.71 -11.90 -8.55
CA PHE A 89 -21.67 -10.87 -8.58
C PHE A 89 -22.19 -9.56 -9.16
N ALA A 90 -22.99 -9.61 -10.23
CA ALA A 90 -23.62 -8.43 -10.80
C ALA A 90 -24.56 -7.74 -9.80
N VAL A 91 -25.35 -8.52 -9.05
CA VAL A 91 -26.23 -8.00 -8.00
C VAL A 91 -25.41 -7.37 -6.87
N ALA A 92 -24.38 -8.05 -6.37
CA ALA A 92 -23.51 -7.50 -5.31
C ALA A 92 -22.84 -6.19 -5.76
N ALA A 93 -22.33 -6.13 -6.98
CA ALA A 93 -21.73 -4.92 -7.55
C ALA A 93 -22.73 -3.77 -7.64
N ALA A 94 -23.95 -4.03 -8.10
CA ALA A 94 -25.02 -3.04 -8.16
C ALA A 94 -25.39 -2.52 -6.76
N MET A 95 -25.52 -3.41 -5.76
CA MET A 95 -25.82 -3.03 -4.36
C MET A 95 -24.72 -2.16 -3.76
N LEU A 96 -23.46 -2.55 -3.94
CA LEU A 96 -22.31 -1.78 -3.44
C LEU A 96 -22.20 -0.42 -4.12
N THR A 97 -22.47 -0.36 -5.43
CA THR A 97 -22.48 0.91 -6.19
C THR A 97 -23.58 1.83 -5.68
N ALA A 98 -24.81 1.32 -5.53
CA ALA A 98 -25.93 2.09 -5.01
C ALA A 98 -25.68 2.57 -3.57
N TRP A 99 -25.10 1.72 -2.73
CA TRP A 99 -24.69 2.10 -1.37
C TRP A 99 -23.62 3.20 -1.41
N GLY A 100 -22.60 3.04 -2.25
CA GLY A 100 -21.51 3.99 -2.43
C GLY A 100 -22.03 5.37 -2.81
N TRP A 101 -22.92 5.43 -3.81
CA TRP A 101 -23.59 6.67 -4.20
C TRP A 101 -24.40 7.29 -3.07
N ARG A 102 -25.21 6.51 -2.33
CA ARG A 102 -25.94 7.02 -1.16
C ARG A 102 -25.01 7.61 -0.11
N LYS A 103 -23.84 7.00 0.14
CA LYS A 103 -22.87 7.53 1.11
C LYS A 103 -22.14 8.79 0.62
N MET A 104 -21.94 8.92 -0.68
CA MET A 104 -21.37 10.13 -1.29
C MET A 104 -22.36 11.30 -1.26
N ASP A 105 -23.65 11.02 -1.47
CA ASP A 105 -24.72 12.04 -1.47
C ASP A 105 -25.03 12.56 -0.06
N VAL A 106 -24.86 11.74 0.99
CA VAL A 106 -25.07 12.13 2.40
C VAL A 106 -24.08 13.19 2.91
N ARG A 107 -23.13 13.65 2.09
CA ARG A 107 -22.17 14.72 2.43
C ARG A 107 -22.51 16.09 1.80
N ARG A 108 -23.69 16.25 1.18
CA ARG A 108 -24.22 17.58 0.79
C ARG A 108 -25.22 18.11 1.79
#